data_AF-A0A969T5E4-F1
#
_entry.id   AF-A0A969T5E4-F1
#
_cell.length_a   1.000
_cell.length_b   1.000
_cell.length_c   1.000
_cell.angle_alpha   90.00
_cell.angle_beta   90.00
_cell.angle_gamma   90.00
#
_symmetry.space_group_name_H-M   'P 1'
#
loop_
_entity.id
_entity.type
_entity.pdbx_description
1 polymer ?
#
loop_
_entity_poly.entity_id
_entity_poly.type
_entity_poly.pdbx_seq_one_letter_code
_entity_poly.pdbx_strand_id
1 'polypeptide(L)'
;MKKAKCEKCRKYTYVYEYHILPQAQFGKDTDTIKLCGNCHTEYHQCVENQELRNPSVEFHYEKFFTWLMGLTLIGLLILGLVELFS
;
A
#
# COMPACT_ATOMS: atom_id res chain seq x y z
N MET A 1 5.83 18.04 1.76
CA MET A 1 4.79 18.15 0.71
C MET A 1 5.45 18.48 -0.62
N LYS A 2 5.15 17.75 -1.70
CA LYS A 2 5.70 17.97 -3.04
C LYS A 2 4.59 17.86 -4.08
N LYS A 3 4.69 18.58 -5.21
CA LYS A 3 3.80 18.34 -6.36
C LYS A 3 4.24 17.06 -7.07
N ALA A 4 3.34 16.09 -7.18
CA ALA A 4 3.54 14.87 -7.94
C ALA A 4 2.19 14.30 -8.39
N LYS A 5 2.22 13.18 -9.12
CA LYS A 5 1.02 12.47 -9.52
C LYS A 5 0.48 11.65 -8.35
N CYS A 6 -0.77 11.90 -7.95
CA CYS A 6 -1.46 11.06 -6.95
C CYS A 6 -1.61 9.64 -7.50
N GLU A 7 -1.26 8.63 -6.70
CA GLU A 7 -1.31 7.24 -7.14
C GLU A 7 -2.74 6.72 -7.35
N LYS A 8 -3.70 7.21 -6.54
CA LYS A 8 -5.12 6.84 -6.65
C LYS A 8 -5.83 7.56 -7.80
N CYS A 9 -5.99 8.88 -7.72
CA CYS A 9 -6.78 9.64 -8.71
C CYS A 9 -5.99 10.08 -9.95
N ARG A 10 -4.68 9.80 -10.01
CA ARG A 10 -3.79 10.08 -11.16
C ARG A 10 -3.65 11.57 -11.54
N LYS A 11 -4.21 12.49 -10.75
CA LYS A 11 -4.06 13.94 -10.94
C LYS A 11 -2.69 14.43 -10.44
N TYR A 12 -2.10 15.41 -11.13
CA TYR A 12 -0.86 16.06 -10.70
C TYR A 12 -1.19 17.18 -9.70
N THR A 13 -0.85 16.98 -8.43
CA THR A 13 -1.26 17.88 -7.33
C THR A 13 -0.29 17.78 -6.15
N TYR A 14 -0.53 18.53 -5.07
CA TYR A 14 0.20 18.35 -3.83
C TYR A 14 -0.16 17.00 -3.20
N VAL A 15 0.88 16.19 -2.99
CA VAL A 15 0.75 14.87 -2.39
C VAL A 15 1.59 14.77 -1.12
N TYR A 16 1.21 13.80 -0.31
CA TYR A 16 1.90 13.38 0.91
C TYR A 16 2.14 11.87 0.83
N GLU A 17 3.14 11.41 1.57
CA GLU A 17 3.45 9.99 1.72
C GLU A 17 2.70 9.46 2.95
N TYR A 18 1.95 8.39 2.73
CA TYR A 18 1.13 7.73 3.74
C TYR A 18 1.44 6.25 3.77
N HIS A 19 1.44 5.64 4.95
CA HIS A 19 1.69 4.21 5.08
C HIS A 19 0.52 3.41 4.51
N ILE A 20 0.83 2.38 3.71
CA ILE A 20 -0.19 1.46 3.17
C ILE A 20 -0.82 0.68 4.32
N LEU A 21 0.02 0.21 5.24
CA LEU A 21 -0.34 -0.55 6.43
C LEU A 21 -0.41 0.35 7.67
N PRO A 22 -1.29 0.04 8.65
CA PRO A 22 -1.34 0.80 9.90
C PRO A 22 -0.01 0.72 10.67
N GLN A 23 0.64 1.88 10.87
CA GLN A 23 1.90 1.96 11.61
C GLN A 23 1.82 1.35 13.02
N ALA A 24 0.65 1.46 13.68
CA ALA A 24 0.45 0.93 15.02
C ALA A 24 0.63 -0.61 15.10
N GLN A 25 0.39 -1.31 13.99
CA GLN A 25 0.46 -2.77 13.92
C GLN A 25 1.76 -3.26 13.27
N PHE A 26 2.25 -2.53 12.26
CA PHE A 26 3.35 -2.99 11.39
C PHE A 26 4.64 -2.16 11.53
N GLY A 27 4.65 -1.13 12.40
CA GLY A 27 5.80 -0.27 12.61
C GLY A 27 5.96 0.83 11.56
N LYS A 28 7.05 1.60 11.70
CA LYS A 28 7.32 2.81 10.88
C LYS A 28 7.97 2.50 9.53
N ASP A 29 8.61 1.34 9.38
CA ASP A 29 9.37 0.97 8.18
C ASP A 29 8.52 0.20 7.17
N THR A 30 7.25 0.58 7.05
CA THR A 30 6.32 -0.01 6.09
C THR A 30 6.22 0.82 4.83
N ASP A 31 5.87 0.15 3.72
CA ASP A 31 5.69 0.79 2.42
C ASP A 31 4.73 1.98 2.50
N THR A 32 5.08 3.03 1.75
CA THR A 32 4.31 4.27 1.66
C THR A 32 3.79 4.50 0.25
N ILE A 33 2.69 5.24 0.16
CA ILE A 33 2.02 5.64 -1.08
C ILE A 33 1.84 7.15 -1.14
N LYS A 34 1.89 7.70 -2.35
CA LYS A 34 1.71 9.13 -2.61
C LYS A 34 0.26 9.45 -2.93
N LEU A 35 -0.45 10.05 -1.99
CA LEU A 35 -1.84 10.46 -2.17
C LEU A 35 -2.02 11.98 -1.98
N CYS A 36 -3.03 12.54 -2.67
CA CYS A 36 -3.53 13.86 -2.32
C CYS A 36 -4.44 13.80 -1.09
N GLY A 37 -4.65 14.94 -0.42
CA GLY A 37 -5.43 15.00 0.82
C GLY A 37 -6.83 14.39 0.72
N ASN A 38 -7.57 14.68 -0.36
CA ASN A 38 -8.91 14.11 -0.56
C ASN A 38 -8.87 12.58 -0.70
N CYS A 39 -7.96 12.05 -1.53
CA CYS A 39 -7.82 10.62 -1.73
C CYS A 39 -7.36 9.89 -0.46
N HIS A 40 -6.57 10.56 0.39
CA HIS A 40 -6.15 10.02 1.68
C HIS A 40 -7.32 9.94 2.68
N THR A 41 -8.14 10.99 2.79
CA THR A 41 -9.34 10.97 3.64
C THR A 41 -10.30 9.87 3.20
N GLU A 42 -10.57 9.74 1.90
CA GLU A 42 -11.40 8.66 1.35
C GLU A 42 -10.81 7.28 1.66
N TYR A 43 -9.48 7.14 1.60
CA TYR A 43 -8.80 5.89 1.91
C TYR A 43 -9.01 5.47 3.38
N HIS A 44 -8.87 6.40 4.32
CA HIS A 44 -9.15 6.13 5.74
C HIS A 44 -10.61 5.79 6.01
N GLN A 45 -11.54 6.55 5.42
CA GLN A 45 -12.97 6.31 5.59
C GLN A 45 -13.40 4.93 5.08
N CYS A 46 -12.72 4.40 4.06
CA CYS A 46 -12.97 3.05 3.56
C CYS A 46 -12.45 1.94 4.47
N VAL A 47 -11.26 2.13 5.05
CA VAL A 47 -10.70 1.16 6.00
C VAL A 47 -11.58 1.05 7.25
N GLU A 48 -12.20 2.15 7.67
CA GLU A 48 -13.07 2.18 8.85
C GLU A 48 -14.50 1.66 8.58
N ASN A 49 -15.08 1.91 7.41
CA ASN A 49 -16.52 1.65 7.16
C ASN A 49 -16.86 0.38 6.35
N GLN A 50 -15.89 -0.46 5.98
CA GLN A 50 -16.09 -1.78 5.32
C GLN A 50 -17.11 -1.82 4.14
N GLU A 51 -17.34 -0.72 3.42
CA GLU A 51 -18.23 -0.77 2.26
C GLU A 51 -17.53 -1.42 1.05
N LEU A 52 -17.87 -2.68 0.80
CA LEU A 52 -17.29 -3.60 -0.19
C LEU A 52 -17.38 -3.15 -1.67
N ARG A 53 -17.99 -1.99 -1.97
CA ARG A 53 -18.16 -1.45 -3.34
C ARG A 53 -17.59 -0.04 -3.51
N ASN A 54 -16.55 0.30 -2.76
CA ASN A 54 -15.88 1.57 -2.88
C ASN A 54 -14.57 1.42 -3.68
N PRO A 55 -14.31 2.22 -4.73
CA PRO A 55 -13.05 2.17 -5.50
C PRO A 55 -11.79 2.42 -4.63
N SER A 56 -11.95 2.98 -3.42
CA SER A 56 -10.86 3.10 -2.46
C SER A 56 -10.53 1.78 -1.75
N VAL A 57 -11.50 0.88 -1.59
CA VAL A 57 -11.31 -0.47 -1.04
C VAL A 57 -10.57 -1.35 -2.04
N GLU A 58 -10.93 -1.29 -3.32
CA GLU A 58 -10.20 -1.98 -4.39
C GLU A 58 -8.73 -1.53 -4.43
N PHE A 59 -8.48 -0.21 -4.38
CA PHE A 59 -7.13 0.34 -4.32
C PHE A 59 -6.35 -0.12 -3.09
N HIS A 60 -6.99 -0.19 -1.92
CA HIS A 60 -6.37 -0.73 -0.71
C HIS A 60 -5.97 -2.20 -0.87
N TYR A 61 -6.89 -3.04 -1.33
CA TYR A 61 -6.63 -4.46 -1.55
C TYR A 61 -5.53 -4.67 -2.58
N GLU A 62 -5.52 -3.93 -3.70
CA GLU A 62 -4.46 -4.01 -4.71
C GLU A 62 -3.07 -3.77 -4.09
N LYS A 63 -2.94 -2.71 -3.30
CA LYS A 63 -1.67 -2.37 -2.63
C LYS A 63 -1.30 -3.42 -1.58
N PHE A 64 -2.26 -3.87 -0.78
CA PHE A 64 -2.04 -4.91 0.23
C PHE A 64 -1.60 -6.24 -0.39
N PHE A 65 -2.29 -6.71 -1.43
CA PHE A 65 -1.94 -7.94 -2.13
C PHE A 65 -0.58 -7.85 -2.82
N THR A 66 -0.25 -6.70 -3.41
CA THR A 66 1.08 -6.48 -4.00
C THR A 66 2.18 -6.64 -2.95
N TRP A 67 2.01 -6.06 -1.77
CA TRP A 67 2.93 -6.22 -0.65
C TRP A 67 3.06 -7.69 -0.21
N LEU A 68 1.93 -8.39 -0.05
CA LEU A 68 1.91 -9.80 0.37
C LEU A 68 2.58 -10.74 -0.66
N MET A 69 2.34 -10.51 -1.95
CA MET A 69 2.98 -11.26 -3.03
C MET A 69 4.49 -11.02 -3.05
N GLY A 70 4.94 -9.79 -2.77
CA GLY A 70 6.35 -9.47 -2.59
C GLY A 70 7.01 -10.31 -1.51
N LEU A 71 6.39 -10.44 -0.34
CA LEU A 71 6.88 -11.31 0.74
C LEU A 71 6.94 -12.78 0.33
N THR A 72 5.91 -13.26 -0.38
CA THR A 72 5.85 -14.64 -0.85
C THR A 72 6.99 -14.97 -1.82
N LEU A 73 7.28 -14.06 -2.76
CA LEU A 73 8.38 -14.22 -3.71
C LEU A 73 9.74 -14.23 -3.02
N ILE A 74 9.96 -13.36 -2.02
CA ILE A 74 11.20 -13.35 -1.23
C ILE A 74 11.37 -14.68 -0.50
N GLY A 75 10.31 -15.21 0.11
CA GLY A 75 10.33 -16.51 0.78
C GLY A 75 10.72 -17.66 -0.15
N LEU A 76 10.15 -17.71 -1.36
CA LEU A 76 10.49 -18.71 -2.37
C LEU A 76 11.95 -18.60 -2.84
N LEU A 77 12.47 -17.39 -3.00
CA LEU A 77 13.88 -17.17 -3.35
C LEU A 77 14.81 -17.70 -2.26
N ILE A 78 14.50 -17.43 -0.98
CA ILE A 78 15.30 -17.93 0.14
C ILE A 78 15.27 -19.46 0.19
N LEU A 79 14.10 -20.08 0.04
CA LEU A 79 13.94 -21.54 -0.01
C LEU A 79 14.77 -22.17 -1.14
N GLY A 80 14.68 -21.63 -2.35
CA GLY A 80 15.46 -22.11 -3.49
C GLY A 80 16.98 -21.94 -3.29
N LEU A 81 17.42 -20.87 -2.63
CA LEU A 81 18.83 -20.70 -2.27
C LEU A 81 19.28 -21.74 -1.24
N VAL A 82 18.46 -22.03 -0.22
CA VAL A 82 18.78 -23.07 0.78
C VAL A 82 18.94 -24.44 0.12
N GLU A 83 18.05 -24.80 -0.82
CA GLU A 83 18.17 -26.05 -1.58
C GLU A 83 19.40 -26.09 -2.49
N LEU A 84 19.81 -24.96 -3.07
CA LEU A 84 20.98 -24.88 -3.95
C LEU A 84 22.31 -25.03 -3.19
N PHE A 85 22.34 -24.63 -1.91
CA PHE A 85 23.54 -24.67 -1.05
C PHE A 85 23.53 -25.81 -0.02
N SER A 86 22.52 -26.68 -0.03
CA SER A 86 22.46 -27.92 0.77
C SER A 86 22.93 -29.12 -0.04
#